data_AF-A0A9X2XZL5-F1
#
_entry.id   AF-A0A9X2XZL5-F1
#
_cell.length_a   1.000
_cell.length_b   1.000
_cell.length_c   1.000
_cell.angle_alpha   90.00
_cell.angle_beta   90.00
_cell.angle_gamma   90.00
#
_symmetry.space_group_name_H-M   'P 1'
#
loop_
_entity.id
_entity.type
_entity.pdbx_description
1 polymer ?
#
loop_
_entity_poly.entity_id
_entity_poly.type
_entity_poly.pdbx_seq_one_letter_code
_entity_poly.pdbx_strand_id
1 'polypeptide(L)' 'RELPNARNGFTPKTVASEVGDVGLAIPRDRDGSFTPTLVPKGSRRLGGLDDMIISLYAGGMTIRDIQHHLATT' A
#
# COMPACT_ATOMS: atom_id res chain seq x y z
N ARG A 1 26.50 27.53 -1.04
CA ARG A 1 26.01 26.52 -0.07
C ARG A 1 25.31 25.47 -0.90
N GLU A 2 25.98 24.37 -1.24
CA GLU A 2 25.31 23.24 -1.88
C GLU A 2 24.25 22.73 -0.92
N LEU A 3 23.00 22.67 -1.38
CA LEU A 3 21.92 22.03 -0.65
C LEU A 3 21.99 20.56 -1.07
N PRO A 4 22.48 19.66 -0.19
CA PRO A 4 22.84 18.30 -0.58
C PRO A 4 21.64 17.45 -1.00
N ASN A 5 20.40 17.94 -0.81
CA ASN A 5 19.17 17.40 -1.36
C ASN A 5 18.04 18.43 -1.19
N ALA A 6 17.00 18.39 -2.03
CA ALA A 6 15.84 19.27 -1.94
C ALA A 6 14.55 18.53 -2.27
N ARG A 7 13.41 19.03 -1.77
CA ARG A 7 12.09 18.49 -2.12
C ARG A 7 11.84 18.66 -3.63
N ASN A 8 11.39 17.60 -4.28
CA ASN A 8 11.12 17.54 -5.70
C ASN A 8 9.65 17.16 -5.97
N GLY A 9 8.74 17.95 -5.39
CA GLY A 9 7.30 17.79 -5.57
C GLY A 9 6.69 16.56 -4.89
N PHE A 10 5.56 16.11 -5.44
CA PHE A 10 4.76 15.00 -4.91
C PHE A 10 4.38 14.03 -6.02
N THR A 11 4.27 12.75 -5.66
CA THR A 11 3.73 11.70 -6.53
C THR A 11 2.34 11.31 -6.04
N PRO A 12 1.30 11.40 -6.88
CA PRO A 12 -0.01 10.91 -6.51
C PRO A 12 0.01 9.39 -6.39
N LYS A 13 -0.61 8.86 -5.35
CA LYS A 13 -0.78 7.44 -5.12
C LYS A 13 -2.14 7.19 -4.47
N THR A 14 -2.97 6.40 -5.13
CA THR A 14 -4.19 5.88 -4.52
C THR A 14 -3.88 4.59 -3.80
N VAL A 15 -4.35 4.47 -2.56
CA VAL A 15 -4.17 3.29 -1.74
C VAL A 15 -5.53 2.83 -1.23
N ALA A 16 -5.85 1.55 -1.42
CA ALA A 16 -7.05 0.96 -0.86
C ALA A 16 -6.84 0.75 0.64
N SER A 17 -7.70 1.37 1.46
CA SER A 17 -7.77 1.17 2.92
C SER A 17 -9.08 0.48 3.28
N GLU A 18 -9.23 0.06 4.53
CA GLU A 18 -10.47 -0.55 5.05
C GLU A 18 -11.71 0.35 4.90
N VAL A 19 -11.52 1.67 4.82
CA VAL A 19 -12.59 2.67 4.69
C VAL A 19 -12.78 3.11 3.23
N GLY A 20 -12.06 2.48 2.28
CA GLY A 20 -12.10 2.80 0.85
C GLY A 20 -10.79 3.37 0.30
N ASP A 21 -10.83 3.83 -0.95
CA ASP A 21 -9.68 4.36 -1.66
C ASP A 21 -9.27 5.74 -1.14
N VAL A 22 -8.02 5.85 -0.70
CA VAL A 22 -7.43 7.10 -0.19
C VAL A 22 -6.40 7.62 -1.19
N GLY A 23 -6.61 8.84 -1.67
CA GLY A 23 -5.64 9.56 -2.48
C GLY A 23 -4.54 10.19 -1.61
N LEU A 24 -3.29 9.85 -1.87
CA LEU A 24 -2.12 10.35 -1.14
C LEU A 24 -1.18 11.12 -2.08
N ALA A 25 -0.63 12.22 -1.58
CA ALA A 25 0.46 12.96 -2.23
C ALA A 25 1.77 12.61 -1.54
N ILE A 26 2.53 11.66 -2.09
CA ILE A 26 3.79 11.20 -1.49
C ILE A 26 4.90 12.20 -1.85
N PRO A 27 5.58 12.82 -0.85
CA PRO A 27 6.69 13.71 -1.12
C PRO A 27 7.86 12.92 -1.71
N ARG A 28 8.59 13.53 -2.64
CA ARG A 28 9.86 13.01 -3.14
C ARG A 28 10.96 14.04 -2.97
N ASP A 29 12.17 13.55 -2.81
CA ASP A 29 13.41 14.32 -2.81
C ASP A 29 14.08 14.23 -4.19
N ARG A 30 15.06 15.10 -4.47
CA ARG A 30 15.74 15.17 -5.76
C ARG A 30 16.63 13.95 -5.98
N ASP A 31 17.28 13.48 -4.93
CA ASP A 31 18.18 12.32 -4.99
C ASP A 31 17.44 10.98 -4.89
N GLY A 32 16.12 11.00 -4.65
CA GLY A 32 15.30 9.78 -4.56
C GLY A 32 15.59 8.91 -3.34
N SER A 33 16.27 9.44 -2.33
CA SER A 33 16.65 8.76 -1.09
C SER A 33 15.49 8.65 -0.09
N PHE A 34 14.44 9.46 -0.24
CA PHE A 34 13.30 9.44 0.68
C PHE A 34 12.48 8.15 0.53
N THR A 35 12.36 7.40 1.62
CA THR A 35 11.56 6.18 1.69
C THR A 35 10.36 6.39 2.63
N PRO A 36 9.11 6.37 2.13
CA PRO A 36 7.94 6.53 2.98
C PRO A 36 7.75 5.28 3.84
N THR A 37 7.72 5.44 5.17
CA THR A 37 7.57 4.35 6.14
C THR A 37 6.12 3.94 6.36
N LEU A 38 5.19 4.90 6.44
CA LEU A 38 3.77 4.64 6.68
C LEU A 38 3.10 3.92 5.49
N VAL A 39 3.49 4.28 4.27
CA VAL A 39 2.97 3.67 3.04
C VAL A 39 4.16 3.23 2.18
N PRO A 40 4.63 1.99 2.32
CA PRO A 40 5.81 1.51 1.61
C PRO A 40 5.74 1.75 0.10
N LYS A 41 6.90 1.99 -0.51
CA LYS A 41 7.03 2.10 -1.96
C LYS A 41 6.49 0.82 -2.61
N GLY A 42 5.64 0.96 -3.63
CA GLY A 42 5.01 -0.17 -4.33
C GLY A 42 3.75 -0.74 -3.67
N SER A 43 3.51 -0.54 -2.37
CA SER A 43 2.29 -1.04 -1.72
C SER A 43 1.06 -0.20 -2.09
N ARG A 44 0.02 -0.79 -2.69
CA ARG A 44 -1.24 -0.09 -3.05
C ARG A 44 -2.40 -0.43 -2.13
N ARG A 45 -2.16 -1.18 -1.06
CA ARG A 45 -3.18 -1.61 -0.09
C ARG A 45 -2.64 -1.41 1.32
N LEU A 46 -3.43 -0.79 2.19
CA LEU A 46 -3.10 -0.56 3.59
C LEU A 46 -4.04 -1.40 4.46
N GLY A 47 -3.45 -2.40 5.12
CA GLY A 47 -4.08 -3.14 6.22
C GLY A 47 -4.92 -4.38 5.83
N GLY A 48 -5.09 -5.25 6.83
CA GLY A 48 -6.20 -6.20 7.06
C GLY A 48 -6.38 -7.37 6.08
N LEU A 49 -6.25 -7.12 4.79
CA LEU A 49 -6.53 -8.12 3.76
C LEU A 49 -5.51 -9.25 3.75
N ASP A 50 -4.23 -8.95 3.94
CA ASP A 50 -3.19 -9.99 3.97
C ASP A 50 -3.36 -10.90 5.18
N ASP A 51 -3.66 -10.34 6.35
CA ASP A 51 -3.96 -11.11 7.57
C ASP A 51 -5.25 -11.94 7.42
N MET A 52 -6.25 -11.40 6.73
CA MET A 52 -7.46 -12.14 6.37
C MET A 52 -7.14 -13.30 5.41
N ILE A 53 -6.37 -13.07 4.35
CA ILE A 53 -5.96 -14.13 3.41
C ILE A 53 -5.18 -15.23 4.14
N ILE A 54 -4.25 -14.85 5.03
CA ILE A 54 -3.48 -15.80 5.83
C ILE A 54 -4.39 -16.61 6.75
N SER A 55 -5.37 -15.98 7.41
CA SER A 55 -6.31 -16.69 8.28
C SER A 55 -7.26 -17.62 7.52
N LEU A 56 -7.77 -17.22 6.35
CA LEU A 56 -8.61 -18.06 5.50
C LEU A 56 -7.83 -19.27 4.95
N TYR A 57 -6.58 -19.06 4.56
CA TYR A 57 -5.68 -20.13 4.12
C TYR A 57 -5.36 -21.09 5.26
N ALA A 58 -5.05 -20.57 6.45
CA ALA A 58 -4.85 -21.38 7.66
C ALA A 58 -6.12 -22.15 8.06
N GLY A 59 -7.30 -21.61 7.79
CA GLY A 59 -8.60 -22.27 7.95
C GLY A 59 -8.90 -23.37 6.94
N GLY A 60 -7.99 -23.65 5.99
CA GLY A 60 -8.12 -24.73 5.01
C GLY A 60 -8.92 -24.38 3.77
N MET A 61 -9.25 -23.10 3.55
CA MET A 61 -9.88 -22.66 2.30
C MET A 61 -8.88 -22.75 1.15
N THR A 62 -9.34 -23.22 -0.01
CA THR A 62 -8.49 -23.22 -1.19
C THR A 62 -8.29 -21.79 -1.69
N ILE A 63 -7.20 -21.54 -2.44
CA ILE A 63 -6.96 -20.23 -3.04
C ILE A 63 -8.15 -19.77 -3.89
N ARG A 64 -8.85 -20.70 -4.55
CA ARG A 64 -10.04 -20.41 -5.35
C ARG A 64 -11.23 -19.98 -4.49
N ASP A 65 -11.42 -20.62 -3.33
CA ASP A 65 -12.49 -20.26 -2.39
C ASP A 65 -12.21 -18.92 -1.73
N ILE A 66 -10.95 -18.64 -1.38
CA ILE A 66 -10.52 -17.33 -0.84
C ILE A 66 -10.79 -16.23 -1.86
N GLN A 67 -10.42 -16.43 -3.13
CA GLN A 67 -10.70 -15.48 -4.20
C GLN A 67 -12.21 -15.24 -4.36
N HIS A 68 -13.02 -16.30 -4.34
CA HIS A 68 -14.48 -16.18 -4.44
C HIS A 68 -15.06 -15.43 -3.23
N HIS A 69 -14.59 -15.74 -2.02
CA HIS A 69 -15.01 -15.10 -0.77
C HIS A 69 -14.69 -13.60 -0.78
N LEU A 70 -13.49 -13.21 -1.21
CA LEU A 70 -13.05 -11.81 -1.32
C LEU A 70 -13.69 -11.05 -2.49
N ALA A 71 -14.23 -11.74 -3.49
CA ALA A 71 -14.95 -11.11 -4.61
C ALA A 71 -16.46 -10.96 -4.35
N THR A 72 -17.01 -11.79 -3.46
CA THR A 72 -18.44 -11.79 -3.11
C THR A 72 -18.74 -10.90 -1.90
N THR A 73 -17.77 -10.77 -0.99
CA THR A 73 -17.87 -9.92 0.21
C THR A 73 -17.32 -8.54 -0.10
#